data_AF-A0A0N0GZ31-F1
#
_entry.id   AF-A0A0N0GZ31-F1
#
_cell.length_a   1.000
_cell.length_b   1.000
_cell.length_c   1.000
_cell.angle_alpha   90.00
_cell.angle_beta   90.00
_cell.angle_gamma   90.00
#
_symmetry.space_group_name_H-M   'P 1'
#
loop_
_entity.id
_entity.type
_entity.pdbx_description
1 polymer ?
#
loop_
_entity_poly.entity_id
_entity_poly.type
_entity_poly.pdbx_seq_one_letter_code
_entity_poly.pdbx_strand_id
1 'polypeptide(L)'
;MNDVQLGMPQLPAPDYPADVRARLEADAREVIARYPGSRSALLPLLHLVQAEEGHVTRTGIRFCAEMLDLTTAEVTAVSTFYSMYRRRAGGDYQVGVCTNTLCAVMGGDAIFDELKRHLGVENGETTEDGAVTLEHIECNAACDFAPVVMVNWEFFDNQTPESATRLVDDLLAGRTVEPTRGAPLCTYKETSRILAGFPDARPGAVEATGGAGPASLVGLRLAKGETAPGRSADHVVAPRTTADGPAEALEGEPPSGRPDTQAPSGHPSSHDAPQETSASDDQHPAGPIAEEGE
;
A
#
# COMPACT_ATOMS: atom_id res chain seq x y z
N MET A 1 28.32 -41.25 -17.95
CA MET A 1 27.57 -40.10 -18.50
C MET A 1 27.44 -39.10 -17.37
N ASN A 2 28.35 -38.12 -17.31
CA ASN A 2 28.29 -37.08 -16.29
C ASN A 2 27.13 -36.15 -16.65
N ASP A 3 26.13 -36.14 -15.79
CA ASP A 3 24.96 -35.30 -15.90
C ASP A 3 25.40 -33.84 -15.69
N VAL A 4 25.37 -33.05 -16.75
CA VAL A 4 25.61 -31.60 -16.66
C VAL A 4 24.34 -31.00 -16.06
N GLN A 5 24.30 -30.86 -14.74
CA GLN A 5 23.24 -30.10 -14.08
C GLN A 5 23.36 -28.62 -14.49
N LEU A 6 22.60 -28.24 -15.52
CA LEU A 6 22.50 -26.88 -16.08
C LEU A 6 21.86 -25.85 -15.12
N GLY A 7 21.83 -26.12 -13.81
CA GLY A 7 21.09 -25.30 -12.84
C GLY A 7 19.60 -25.19 -13.14
N MET A 8 19.07 -26.03 -14.03
CA MET A 8 17.65 -26.03 -14.38
C MET A 8 16.84 -26.58 -13.20
N PRO A 9 15.84 -25.84 -12.70
CA PRO A 9 15.03 -26.30 -11.59
C PRO A 9 14.34 -27.63 -11.95
N GLN A 10 14.54 -28.66 -11.12
CA GLN A 10 13.96 -29.98 -11.34
C GLN A 10 12.42 -29.89 -11.35
N LEU A 11 11.80 -30.45 -12.38
CA LEU A 11 10.35 -30.57 -12.55
C LEU A 11 9.92 -32.02 -12.32
N PRO A 12 8.78 -32.26 -11.63
CA PRO A 12 7.93 -31.28 -10.95
C PRO A 12 8.61 -30.70 -9.70
N ALA A 13 8.05 -29.62 -9.14
CA ALA A 13 8.47 -29.11 -7.85
C ALA A 13 8.25 -30.18 -6.76
N PRO A 14 9.04 -30.20 -5.66
CA PRO A 14 8.84 -31.16 -4.58
C PRO A 14 7.51 -30.92 -3.85
N ASP A 15 6.91 -31.97 -3.31
CA ASP A 15 5.71 -31.88 -2.45
C ASP A 15 6.05 -31.22 -1.12
N TYR A 16 5.08 -30.49 -0.55
CA TYR A 16 5.15 -30.12 0.86
C TYR A 16 5.20 -31.40 1.72
N PRO A 17 5.86 -31.36 2.89
CA PRO A 17 5.68 -32.37 3.92
C PRO A 17 4.19 -32.62 4.19
N ALA A 18 3.82 -33.87 4.46
CA ALA A 18 2.41 -34.28 4.51
C ALA A 18 1.59 -33.51 5.56
N ASP A 19 2.20 -33.18 6.70
CA ASP A 19 1.61 -32.37 7.77
C ASP A 19 1.40 -30.90 7.35
N VAL A 20 2.39 -30.31 6.68
CA VAL A 20 2.30 -28.95 6.12
C VAL A 20 1.21 -28.89 5.06
N ARG A 21 1.20 -29.85 4.13
CA ARG A 21 0.17 -29.95 3.09
C ARG A 21 -1.22 -30.06 3.70
N ALA A 22 -1.41 -30.95 4.67
CA ALA A 22 -2.72 -31.14 5.31
C ALA A 22 -3.25 -29.86 5.98
N ARG A 23 -2.39 -29.10 6.67
CA ARG A 23 -2.75 -27.80 7.26
C ARG A 23 -3.10 -26.77 6.18
N LEU A 24 -2.26 -26.63 5.17
CA LEU A 24 -2.49 -25.67 4.07
C LEU A 24 -3.76 -25.99 3.28
N GLU A 25 -4.07 -27.27 3.02
CA GLU A 25 -5.30 -27.65 2.33
C GLU A 25 -6.54 -27.32 3.17
N ALA A 26 -6.48 -27.45 4.49
CA ALA A 26 -7.59 -27.05 5.37
C ALA A 26 -7.84 -25.54 5.29
N ASP A 27 -6.78 -24.74 5.45
CA ASP A 27 -6.84 -23.28 5.35
C ASP A 27 -7.29 -22.83 3.94
N ALA A 28 -6.77 -23.44 2.88
CA ALA A 28 -7.12 -23.10 1.51
C ALA A 28 -8.60 -23.40 1.20
N ARG A 29 -9.16 -24.50 1.72
CA ARG A 29 -10.60 -24.80 1.56
C ARG A 29 -11.48 -23.74 2.22
N GLU A 30 -11.09 -23.24 3.40
CA GLU A 30 -11.81 -22.14 4.06
C GLU A 30 -11.78 -20.87 3.19
N VAL A 31 -10.62 -20.52 2.66
CA VAL A 31 -10.46 -19.33 1.80
C VAL A 31 -11.27 -19.47 0.51
N ILE A 32 -11.22 -20.63 -0.15
CA ILE A 32 -11.98 -20.91 -1.38
C ILE A 32 -13.49 -20.79 -1.14
N ALA A 33 -13.99 -21.27 0.01
CA ALA A 33 -15.41 -21.24 0.35
C ALA A 33 -15.99 -19.82 0.48
N ARG A 34 -15.15 -18.78 0.59
CA ARG A 34 -15.58 -17.37 0.64
C ARG A 34 -15.96 -16.81 -0.73
N TYR A 35 -15.68 -17.53 -1.81
CA TYR A 35 -15.90 -17.07 -3.18
C TYR A 35 -16.87 -17.98 -3.93
N PRO A 36 -17.74 -17.41 -4.80
CA PRO A 36 -18.62 -18.21 -5.64
C PRO A 36 -17.86 -19.01 -6.72
N GLY A 37 -16.66 -18.56 -7.11
CA GLY A 37 -15.79 -19.26 -8.05
C GLY A 37 -14.39 -19.45 -7.47
N SER A 38 -13.86 -20.68 -7.57
CA SER A 38 -12.57 -21.06 -6.99
C SER A 38 -11.41 -20.17 -7.47
N ARG A 39 -11.38 -19.80 -8.75
CA ARG A 39 -10.34 -18.94 -9.34
C ARG A 39 -10.16 -17.61 -8.58
N SER A 40 -11.23 -17.05 -8.01
CA SER A 40 -11.17 -15.78 -7.26
C SER A 40 -10.37 -15.89 -5.96
N ALA A 41 -10.17 -17.10 -5.44
CA ALA A 41 -9.37 -17.34 -4.25
C ALA A 41 -7.86 -17.33 -4.50
N LEU A 42 -7.40 -17.23 -5.76
CA LEU A 42 -5.97 -17.32 -6.11
C LEU A 42 -5.09 -16.29 -5.38
N LEU A 43 -5.55 -15.05 -5.28
CA LEU A 43 -4.76 -13.99 -4.63
C LEU A 43 -4.57 -14.29 -3.12
N PRO A 44 -5.63 -14.52 -2.34
CA PRO A 44 -5.51 -15.00 -0.97
C PRO A 44 -4.68 -16.28 -0.80
N LEU A 45 -4.80 -17.25 -1.71
CA LEU A 45 -4.02 -18.49 -1.64
C LEU A 45 -2.52 -18.24 -1.84
N LEU A 46 -2.14 -17.29 -2.69
CA LEU A 46 -0.73 -16.88 -2.82
C LEU A 46 -0.22 -16.24 -1.52
N HIS A 47 -1.03 -15.43 -0.84
CA HIS A 47 -0.67 -14.94 0.50
C HIS A 47 -0.57 -16.08 1.53
N LEU A 48 -1.45 -17.09 1.47
CA LEU A 48 -1.38 -18.26 2.35
C LEU A 48 -0.07 -19.05 2.14
N VAL A 49 0.37 -19.22 0.89
CA VAL A 49 1.68 -19.81 0.57
C VAL A 49 2.82 -18.98 1.18
N GLN A 50 2.77 -17.65 1.06
CA GLN A 50 3.77 -16.79 1.70
C GLN A 50 3.74 -16.86 3.22
N ALA A 51 2.57 -17.10 3.83
CA ALA A 51 2.48 -17.32 5.27
C ALA A 51 3.23 -18.58 5.71
N GLU A 52 3.32 -19.61 4.85
CA GLU A 52 4.08 -20.82 5.13
C GLU A 52 5.58 -20.68 4.80
N GLU A 53 5.92 -20.02 3.69
CA GLU A 53 7.28 -20.08 3.12
C GLU A 53 8.01 -18.72 3.11
N GLY A 54 7.36 -17.63 3.50
CA GLY A 54 7.87 -16.25 3.41
C GLY A 54 7.92 -15.68 1.99
N HIS A 55 7.66 -16.48 0.97
CA HIS A 55 7.63 -16.11 -0.44
C HIS A 55 6.91 -17.18 -1.26
N VAL A 56 6.53 -16.87 -2.50
CA VAL A 56 5.87 -17.80 -3.41
C VAL A 56 6.91 -18.71 -4.08
N THR A 57 7.00 -19.96 -3.61
CA THR A 57 7.87 -20.98 -4.21
C THR A 57 7.19 -21.71 -5.36
N ARG A 58 7.97 -22.51 -6.10
CA ARG A 58 7.41 -23.43 -7.11
C ARG A 58 6.48 -24.49 -6.50
N THR A 59 6.73 -24.91 -5.27
CA THR A 59 5.87 -25.83 -4.54
C THR A 59 4.54 -25.16 -4.21
N GLY A 60 4.57 -23.91 -3.74
CA GLY A 60 3.37 -23.11 -3.52
C GLY A 60 2.56 -22.81 -4.79
N ILE A 61 3.23 -22.49 -5.91
CA ILE A 61 2.58 -22.31 -7.22
C ILE A 61 1.81 -23.58 -7.61
N ARG A 62 2.44 -24.75 -7.46
CA ARG A 62 1.80 -26.03 -7.78
C ARG A 62 0.65 -26.33 -6.82
N PHE A 63 0.82 -26.06 -5.53
CA PHE A 63 -0.25 -26.21 -4.55
C PHE A 63 -1.49 -25.37 -4.93
N CYS A 64 -1.32 -24.07 -5.25
CA CYS A 64 -2.43 -23.23 -5.67
C CYS A 64 -3.08 -23.72 -6.98
N ALA A 65 -2.27 -24.21 -7.93
CA ALA A 65 -2.76 -24.79 -9.18
C ALA A 65 -3.65 -26.02 -8.92
N GLU A 66 -3.20 -26.93 -8.05
CA GLU A 66 -3.95 -28.13 -7.64
C GLU A 66 -5.25 -27.78 -6.89
N MET A 67 -5.21 -26.81 -5.96
CA MET A 67 -6.38 -26.42 -5.17
C MET A 67 -7.49 -25.73 -5.98
N LEU A 68 -7.13 -25.06 -7.08
CA LEU A 68 -8.05 -24.22 -7.85
C LEU A 68 -8.39 -24.78 -9.23
N ASP A 69 -7.87 -25.94 -9.59
CA ASP A 69 -7.95 -26.52 -10.94
C ASP A 69 -7.42 -25.54 -12.02
N LEU A 70 -6.24 -24.97 -11.76
CA LEU A 70 -5.54 -24.05 -12.66
C LEU A 70 -4.24 -24.68 -13.14
N THR A 71 -3.68 -24.14 -14.22
CA THR A 71 -2.32 -24.49 -14.63
C THR A 71 -1.28 -23.75 -13.77
N THR A 72 -0.11 -24.35 -13.58
CA THR A 72 1.02 -23.65 -12.93
C THR A 72 1.46 -22.40 -13.70
N ALA A 73 1.24 -22.35 -15.01
CA ALA A 73 1.50 -21.18 -15.84
C ALA A 73 0.57 -20.01 -15.49
N GLU A 74 -0.73 -20.25 -15.31
CA GLU A 74 -1.68 -19.21 -14.88
C GLU A 74 -1.34 -18.67 -13.50
N VAL A 75 -1.02 -19.54 -12.55
CA VAL A 75 -0.61 -19.13 -11.20
C VAL A 75 0.69 -18.32 -11.24
N THR A 76 1.66 -18.75 -12.05
CA THR A 76 2.93 -18.03 -12.24
C THR A 76 2.71 -16.64 -12.85
N ALA A 77 1.79 -16.52 -13.82
CA ALA A 77 1.46 -15.24 -14.42
C ALA A 77 0.92 -14.25 -13.38
N VAL A 78 0.04 -14.70 -12.49
CA VAL A 78 -0.51 -13.86 -11.42
C VAL A 78 0.54 -13.53 -10.36
N SER A 79 1.34 -14.50 -9.91
CA SER A 79 2.37 -14.30 -8.89
C SER A 79 3.55 -13.44 -9.37
N THR A 80 3.72 -13.28 -10.69
CA THR A 80 4.75 -12.40 -11.28
C THR A 80 4.20 -11.02 -11.65
N PHE A 81 2.89 -10.90 -11.83
CA PHE A 81 2.22 -9.65 -12.18
C PHE A 81 2.07 -8.73 -10.96
N TYR A 82 1.63 -9.25 -9.82
CA TYR A 82 1.47 -8.45 -8.59
C TYR A 82 2.77 -8.42 -7.79
N SER A 83 3.28 -7.22 -7.51
CA SER A 83 4.52 -7.00 -6.76
C SER A 83 4.47 -7.49 -5.31
N MET A 84 3.28 -7.56 -4.71
CA MET A 84 3.09 -8.02 -3.33
C MET A 84 3.47 -9.51 -3.12
N TYR A 85 3.59 -10.28 -4.21
CA TYR A 85 4.04 -11.66 -4.16
C TYR A 85 5.56 -11.76 -4.37
N ARG A 86 6.27 -12.01 -3.27
CA ARG A 86 7.71 -12.23 -3.28
C ARG A 86 8.03 -13.54 -3.97
N ARG A 87 9.03 -13.53 -4.84
CA ARG A 87 9.53 -14.72 -5.57
C ARG A 87 10.88 -15.20 -5.05
N ARG A 88 11.41 -14.52 -4.04
CA ARG A 88 12.67 -14.82 -3.35
C ARG A 88 12.44 -14.69 -1.86
N ALA A 89 13.19 -15.45 -1.07
CA ALA A 89 13.19 -15.29 0.38
C ALA A 89 13.44 -13.82 0.76
N GLY A 90 12.82 -13.39 1.84
CA GLY A 90 13.03 -12.08 2.47
C GLY A 90 13.15 -12.27 3.97
N GLY A 91 13.41 -11.17 4.66
CA GLY A 91 13.44 -11.15 6.11
C GLY A 91 12.05 -11.09 6.73
N ASP A 92 12.03 -11.10 8.05
CA ASP A 92 10.81 -10.99 8.84
C ASP A 92 10.14 -9.61 8.69
N TYR A 93 10.91 -8.57 8.35
CA TYR A 93 10.42 -7.21 8.14
C TYR A 93 10.72 -6.70 6.74
N GLN A 94 9.67 -6.52 5.95
CA GLN A 94 9.72 -5.86 4.66
C GLN A 94 9.63 -4.35 4.87
N VAL A 95 10.74 -3.64 4.75
CA VAL A 95 10.83 -2.18 4.91
C VAL A 95 10.79 -1.53 3.54
N GLY A 96 9.65 -0.95 3.20
CA GLY A 96 9.41 -0.28 1.92
C GLY A 96 9.40 1.24 2.06
N VAL A 97 10.18 1.96 1.25
CA VAL A 97 10.21 3.44 1.24
C VAL A 97 9.48 3.97 0.02
N CYS A 98 8.45 4.81 0.22
CA CYS A 98 7.78 5.49 -0.87
C CYS A 98 8.65 6.62 -1.41
N THR A 99 8.91 6.57 -2.71
CA THR A 99 9.76 7.52 -3.46
C THR A 99 8.98 8.13 -4.63
N ASN A 100 7.66 7.93 -4.67
CA ASN A 100 6.82 8.57 -5.68
C ASN A 100 6.71 10.08 -5.41
N THR A 101 6.23 10.85 -6.39
CA THR A 101 6.44 12.30 -6.55
C THR A 101 6.42 13.12 -5.27
N LEU A 102 5.37 13.02 -4.46
CA LEU A 102 5.28 13.83 -3.24
C LEU A 102 6.27 13.37 -2.17
N CYS A 103 6.43 12.05 -1.96
CA CYS A 103 7.39 11.54 -0.99
C CYS A 103 8.82 11.87 -1.43
N ALA A 104 9.18 11.72 -2.71
CA ALA A 104 10.47 12.14 -3.25
C ALA A 104 10.78 13.62 -2.93
N VAL A 105 9.85 14.52 -3.25
CA VAL A 105 9.99 15.96 -2.94
C VAL A 105 10.17 16.22 -1.44
N MET A 106 9.49 15.45 -0.60
CA MET A 106 9.53 15.58 0.86
C MET A 106 10.74 14.86 1.51
N GLY A 107 11.56 14.13 0.75
CA GLY A 107 12.78 13.47 1.25
C GLY A 107 12.77 11.94 1.24
N GLY A 108 11.81 11.29 0.56
CA GLY A 108 11.72 9.83 0.42
C GLY A 108 12.96 9.21 -0.23
N ASP A 109 13.52 9.83 -1.27
CA ASP A 109 14.76 9.37 -1.91
C ASP A 109 15.94 9.41 -0.93
N ALA A 110 16.02 10.48 -0.12
CA ALA A 110 17.07 10.62 0.89
C ALA A 110 16.95 9.56 2.00
N ILE A 111 15.72 9.21 2.39
CA ILE A 111 15.47 8.11 3.34
C ILE A 111 15.93 6.78 2.73
N PHE A 112 15.56 6.50 1.49
CA PHE A 112 15.92 5.24 0.85
C PHE A 112 17.44 5.08 0.71
N ASP A 113 18.13 6.12 0.24
CA ASP A 113 19.59 6.12 0.12
C ASP A 113 20.29 5.99 1.48
N GLU A 114 19.78 6.64 2.54
CA GLU A 114 20.31 6.49 3.89
C GLU A 114 20.18 5.05 4.38
N LEU A 115 19.00 4.44 4.26
CA LEU A 115 18.76 3.07 4.69
C LEU A 115 19.64 2.07 3.94
N LYS A 116 19.84 2.25 2.63
CA LYS A 116 20.77 1.40 1.85
C LYS A 116 22.19 1.45 2.43
N ARG A 117 22.71 2.65 2.70
CA ARG A 117 24.05 2.83 3.27
C ARG A 117 24.17 2.26 4.67
N HIS A 118 23.16 2.50 5.50
CA HIS A 118 23.14 2.09 6.90
C HIS A 118 23.05 0.56 7.05
N LEU A 119 22.17 -0.07 6.28
CA LEU A 119 21.96 -1.52 6.31
C LEU A 119 22.98 -2.30 5.46
N GLY A 120 23.68 -1.62 4.54
CA GLY A 120 24.63 -2.25 3.62
C GLY A 120 23.97 -3.14 2.57
N VAL A 121 22.73 -2.83 2.17
CA VAL A 121 21.94 -3.62 1.21
C VAL A 121 21.43 -2.76 0.05
N GLU A 122 21.21 -3.38 -1.11
CA GLU A 122 20.56 -2.74 -2.26
C GLU A 122 19.03 -2.94 -2.28
N ASN A 123 18.37 -2.35 -3.27
CA ASN A 123 16.92 -2.50 -3.45
C ASN A 123 16.53 -3.97 -3.63
N GLY A 124 15.62 -4.46 -2.79
CA GLY A 124 15.12 -5.83 -2.78
C GLY A 124 16.04 -6.84 -2.10
N GLU A 125 17.16 -6.39 -1.53
CA GLU A 125 18.10 -7.23 -0.79
C GLU A 125 17.75 -7.28 0.71
N THR A 126 18.28 -8.31 1.37
CA THR A 126 18.02 -8.61 2.79
C THR A 126 19.32 -8.51 3.57
N THR A 127 19.25 -8.00 4.78
CA THR A 127 20.38 -7.91 5.71
C THR A 127 20.99 -9.29 5.97
N GLU A 128 22.28 -9.32 6.35
CA GLU A 128 23.02 -10.59 6.56
C GLU A 128 22.40 -11.49 7.64
N ASP A 129 21.77 -10.88 8.65
CA ASP A 129 21.06 -11.59 9.71
C ASP A 129 19.68 -12.13 9.27
N GLY A 130 19.23 -11.79 8.07
CA GLY A 130 17.96 -12.23 7.50
C GLY A 130 16.74 -11.53 8.11
N ALA A 131 16.91 -10.43 8.85
CA ALA A 131 15.78 -9.80 9.55
C ALA A 131 15.04 -8.76 8.70
N VAL A 132 15.74 -7.92 7.94
CA VAL A 132 15.15 -6.79 7.20
C VAL A 132 15.41 -6.94 5.71
N THR A 133 14.35 -6.82 4.91
CA THR A 133 14.47 -6.62 3.46
C THR A 133 14.09 -5.18 3.12
N LEU A 134 15.00 -4.46 2.45
CA LEU A 134 14.76 -3.08 2.03
C LEU A 134 14.18 -3.05 0.61
N GLU A 135 13.13 -2.27 0.40
CA GLU A 135 12.50 -2.13 -0.90
C GLU A 135 12.14 -0.67 -1.21
N HIS A 136 12.38 -0.27 -2.45
CA HIS A 136 11.78 0.92 -3.03
C HIS A 136 10.35 0.59 -3.45
N ILE A 137 9.38 1.30 -2.90
CA ILE A 137 7.97 1.09 -3.23
C ILE A 137 7.35 2.31 -3.92
N GLU A 138 6.34 2.02 -4.73
CA GLU A 138 5.56 3.05 -5.41
C GLU A 138 4.57 3.74 -4.45
N CYS A 139 3.70 4.59 -5.00
CA CYS A 139 2.73 5.35 -4.22
C CYS A 139 1.79 4.46 -3.38
N ASN A 140 1.82 4.63 -2.05
CA ASN A 140 0.88 4.01 -1.11
C ASN A 140 -0.37 4.86 -0.80
N ALA A 141 -0.62 5.90 -1.59
CA ALA A 141 -1.75 6.82 -1.43
C ALA A 141 -1.87 7.47 -0.02
N ALA A 142 -0.75 7.62 0.70
CA ALA A 142 -0.67 8.27 2.00
C ALA A 142 0.03 9.64 1.93
N CYS A 143 -0.27 10.40 0.87
CA CYS A 143 0.39 11.65 0.51
C CYS A 143 0.28 12.74 1.59
N ASP A 144 -0.82 12.79 2.34
CA ASP A 144 -1.00 13.75 3.45
C ASP A 144 0.02 13.56 4.60
N PHE A 145 0.72 12.42 4.62
CA PHE A 145 1.66 12.01 5.66
C PHE A 145 3.09 11.77 5.14
N ALA A 146 3.40 12.26 3.93
CA ALA A 146 4.71 12.11 3.31
C ALA A 146 5.85 12.76 4.12
N PRO A 147 7.07 12.17 4.14
CA PRO A 147 7.46 10.89 3.54
C PRO A 147 6.94 9.66 4.32
N VAL A 148 6.58 8.61 3.59
CA VAL A 148 6.00 7.39 4.16
C VAL A 148 6.96 6.20 3.97
N VAL A 149 7.25 5.52 5.08
CA VAL A 149 7.85 4.19 5.10
C VAL A 149 6.77 3.19 5.49
N MET A 150 6.82 1.99 4.93
CA MET A 150 5.92 0.90 5.25
C MET A 150 6.74 -0.27 5.79
N VAL A 151 6.30 -0.87 6.90
CA VAL A 151 6.89 -2.13 7.40
C VAL A 151 5.78 -3.15 7.47
N ASN A 152 5.89 -4.22 6.67
CA ASN A 152 4.88 -5.28 6.61
C ASN A 152 3.44 -4.73 6.54
N TRP A 153 3.14 -3.88 5.55
CA TRP A 153 1.83 -3.23 5.32
C TRP A 153 1.37 -2.19 6.35
N GLU A 154 2.16 -1.96 7.40
CA GLU A 154 1.86 -0.94 8.39
C GLU A 154 2.59 0.38 8.11
N PHE A 155 1.95 1.50 8.41
CA PHE A 155 2.41 2.83 7.99
C PHE A 155 3.26 3.52 9.06
N PHE A 156 4.43 3.98 8.63
CA PHE A 156 5.32 4.86 9.36
C PHE A 156 5.36 6.20 8.63
N ASP A 157 4.57 7.12 9.14
CA ASP A 157 4.32 8.42 8.53
C ASP A 157 5.35 9.47 8.95
N ASN A 158 5.43 10.56 8.18
CA ASN A 158 6.27 11.74 8.44
C ASN A 158 7.73 11.37 8.75
N GLN A 159 8.27 10.38 8.03
CA GLN A 159 9.60 9.88 8.29
C GLN A 159 10.68 10.85 7.81
N THR A 160 11.82 10.76 8.47
CA THR A 160 13.07 11.44 8.18
C THR A 160 14.16 10.38 8.04
N PRO A 161 15.31 10.68 7.41
CA PRO A 161 16.43 9.73 7.39
C PRO A 161 16.80 9.22 8.79
N GLU A 162 16.85 10.11 9.78
CA GLU A 162 17.19 9.75 11.16
C GLU A 162 16.14 8.87 11.84
N SER A 163 14.85 9.17 11.63
CA SER A 163 13.77 8.34 12.21
C SER A 163 13.66 6.98 11.54
N ALA A 164 13.90 6.91 10.22
CA ALA A 164 13.90 5.66 9.46
C ALA A 164 15.08 4.76 9.86
N THR A 165 16.27 5.33 10.04
CA THR A 165 17.43 4.59 10.57
C THR A 165 17.15 4.02 11.96
N ARG A 166 16.57 4.83 12.86
CA ARG A 166 16.17 4.35 14.19
C ARG A 166 15.12 3.23 14.11
N LEU A 167 14.14 3.37 13.21
CA LEU A 167 13.11 2.36 12.96
C LEU A 167 13.76 1.01 12.60
N VAL A 168 14.69 0.97 11.65
CA VAL A 168 15.33 -0.30 11.27
C VAL A 168 16.26 -0.83 12.37
N ASP A 169 16.95 0.04 13.12
CA ASP A 169 17.76 -0.38 14.28
C ASP A 169 16.92 -0.99 15.40
N ASP A 170 15.71 -0.48 15.62
CA ASP A 170 14.75 -1.04 16.56
C ASP A 170 14.28 -2.43 16.13
N LEU A 171 13.99 -2.61 14.83
CA LEU A 171 13.62 -3.91 14.26
C LEU A 171 14.75 -4.94 14.38
N LEU A 172 15.98 -4.57 13.99
CA LEU A 172 17.15 -5.45 14.06
C LEU A 172 17.49 -5.86 15.51
N ALA A 173 17.24 -4.97 16.47
CA ALA A 173 17.45 -5.26 17.88
C ALA A 173 16.27 -6.00 18.54
N GLY A 174 15.22 -6.33 17.79
CA GLY A 174 14.02 -6.99 18.31
C GLY A 174 13.23 -6.14 19.31
N ARG A 175 13.37 -4.81 19.24
CA ARG A 175 12.57 -3.88 20.06
C ARG A 175 11.16 -3.78 19.48
N THR A 176 10.18 -3.55 20.35
CA THR A 176 8.81 -3.30 19.90
C THR A 176 8.75 -1.95 19.19
N VAL A 177 8.25 -1.98 17.95
CA VAL A 177 8.03 -0.81 17.10
C VAL A 177 6.53 -0.69 16.86
N GLU A 178 5.99 0.50 17.08
CA GLU A 178 4.59 0.82 16.85
C GLU A 178 4.42 1.63 15.56
N PRO A 179 3.57 1.19 14.62
CA PRO A 179 3.20 1.99 13.46
C PRO A 179 2.50 3.28 13.84
N THR A 180 2.67 4.32 13.03
CA THR A 180 1.89 5.56 13.18
C THR A 180 0.41 5.30 12.87
N ARG A 181 0.14 4.42 11.89
CA ARG A 181 -1.20 3.98 11.53
C ARG A 181 -1.18 2.51 11.13
N GLY A 182 -2.24 1.81 11.55
CA GLY A 182 -2.48 0.41 11.24
C GLY A 182 -2.37 -0.48 12.46
N ALA A 183 -2.18 -1.78 12.27
CA ALA A 183 -2.17 -2.80 13.32
C ALA A 183 -0.77 -2.95 13.94
N PRO A 184 -0.63 -3.54 15.14
CA PRO A 184 0.68 -3.85 15.71
C PRO A 184 1.52 -4.72 14.78
N LEU A 185 2.81 -4.40 14.61
CA LEU A 185 3.68 -5.15 13.71
C LEU A 185 3.76 -6.64 14.08
N CYS A 186 3.82 -7.49 13.06
CA CYS A 186 4.18 -8.91 13.15
C CYS A 186 5.18 -9.26 12.05
N THR A 187 5.65 -10.51 12.03
CA THR A 187 6.52 -11.00 10.95
C THR A 187 5.80 -10.98 9.60
N TYR A 188 6.57 -10.99 8.51
CA TYR A 188 6.03 -11.02 7.15
C TYR A 188 5.12 -12.24 6.91
N LYS A 189 5.46 -13.39 7.51
CA LYS A 189 4.67 -14.62 7.41
C LYS A 189 3.33 -14.50 8.13
N GLU A 190 3.31 -13.90 9.32
CA GLU A 190 2.07 -13.62 10.06
C GLU A 190 1.22 -12.59 9.31
N THR A 191 1.83 -11.53 8.78
CA THR A 191 1.13 -10.53 7.95
C THR A 191 0.53 -11.17 6.71
N SER A 192 1.28 -12.06 6.04
CA SER A 192 0.78 -12.81 4.88
C SER A 192 -0.40 -13.72 5.25
N ARG A 193 -0.44 -14.28 6.47
CA ARG A 193 -1.60 -15.03 6.96
C ARG A 193 -2.83 -14.13 7.11
N ILE A 194 -2.64 -12.92 7.63
CA ILE A 194 -3.72 -11.93 7.77
C ILE A 194 -4.25 -11.52 6.38
N LEU A 195 -3.36 -11.25 5.43
CA LEU A 195 -3.71 -10.90 4.05
C LEU A 195 -4.36 -12.06 3.27
N ALA A 196 -4.12 -13.31 3.65
CA ALA A 196 -4.87 -14.47 3.16
C ALA A 196 -6.32 -14.51 3.69
N GLY A 197 -6.69 -13.57 4.55
CA GLY A 197 -8.03 -13.37 5.11
C GLY A 197 -8.27 -14.14 6.40
N PHE A 198 -7.23 -14.53 7.13
CA PHE A 198 -7.38 -15.07 8.48
C PHE A 198 -7.32 -13.92 9.51
N PRO A 199 -8.12 -13.96 10.58
CA PRO A 199 -8.09 -12.91 11.58
C PRO A 199 -6.75 -12.89 12.32
N ASP A 200 -6.32 -11.69 12.70
CA ASP A 200 -5.21 -11.53 13.64
C ASP A 200 -5.68 -11.93 15.04
N ALA A 201 -5.15 -13.05 15.55
CA ALA A 201 -5.53 -13.61 16.84
C ALA A 201 -4.78 -12.98 18.03
N ARG A 202 -3.84 -12.06 17.78
CA ARG A 202 -3.06 -11.42 18.84
C ARG A 202 -3.96 -10.49 19.66
N PRO A 203 -3.86 -10.50 21.01
CA PRO A 203 -4.72 -9.68 21.85
C PRO A 203 -4.63 -8.19 21.51
N GLY A 204 -5.76 -7.55 21.26
CA GLY A 204 -5.83 -6.11 20.99
C GLY A 204 -5.44 -5.69 19.57
N ALA A 205 -5.04 -6.61 18.69
CA ALA A 205 -4.53 -6.23 17.36
C ALA A 205 -5.63 -5.67 16.44
N VAL A 206 -6.84 -6.24 16.52
CA VAL A 206 -7.99 -5.76 15.75
C VAL A 206 -8.43 -4.38 16.25
N GLU A 207 -8.47 -4.19 17.57
CA GLU A 207 -8.86 -2.94 18.20
C GLU A 207 -7.82 -1.83 18.02
N ALA A 208 -6.54 -2.22 17.97
CA ALA A 208 -5.42 -1.30 17.76
C ALA A 208 -5.25 -0.86 16.31
N THR A 209 -5.95 -1.50 15.35
CA THR A 209 -5.89 -1.10 13.94
C THR A 209 -6.37 0.34 13.81
N GLY A 210 -5.41 1.26 13.66
CA GLY A 210 -5.68 2.70 13.63
C GLY A 210 -6.55 3.13 12.46
N GLY A 211 -7.22 4.28 12.59
CA GLY A 211 -7.94 4.91 11.48
C GLY A 211 -7.02 5.59 10.46
N ALA A 212 -7.59 6.12 9.38
CA ALA A 212 -6.89 6.83 8.30
C ALA A 212 -6.19 8.15 8.71
N GLY A 213 -6.07 8.43 10.01
CA GLY A 213 -5.65 9.72 10.56
C GLY A 213 -6.74 10.80 10.47
N PRO A 214 -6.46 12.01 10.99
CA PRO A 214 -7.39 13.13 10.86
C PRO A 214 -7.48 13.61 9.41
N ALA A 215 -8.65 14.10 9.00
CA ALA A 215 -8.83 14.68 7.68
C ALA A 215 -7.88 15.86 7.45
N SER A 216 -7.31 15.95 6.24
CA SER A 216 -6.43 17.03 5.80
C SER A 216 -7.24 18.31 5.55
N LEU A 217 -7.56 19.03 6.63
CA LEU A 217 -8.39 20.25 6.60
C LEU A 217 -7.57 21.54 6.43
N VAL A 218 -6.26 21.44 6.21
CA VAL A 218 -5.36 22.62 6.17
C VAL A 218 -5.79 23.60 5.08
N GLY A 219 -6.14 23.11 3.89
CA GLY A 219 -6.64 23.97 2.80
C GLY A 219 -7.93 24.70 3.17
N LEU A 220 -8.87 24.01 3.83
CA LEU A 220 -10.12 24.61 4.29
C LEU A 220 -9.89 25.67 5.37
N ARG A 221 -9.01 25.38 6.34
CA ARG A 221 -8.65 26.32 7.41
C ARG A 221 -8.02 27.59 6.83
N LEU A 222 -7.08 27.44 5.91
CA LEU A 222 -6.47 28.57 5.19
C LEU A 222 -7.51 29.38 4.40
N ALA A 223 -8.44 28.72 3.72
CA ALA A 223 -9.52 29.39 2.98
C ALA A 223 -10.47 30.18 3.91
N LYS A 224 -10.63 29.75 5.16
CA LYS A 224 -11.37 30.47 6.21
C LYS A 224 -10.58 31.59 6.88
N GLY A 225 -9.33 31.83 6.46
CA GLY A 225 -8.45 32.83 7.04
C GLY A 225 -7.76 32.39 8.33
N GLU A 226 -7.79 31.10 8.67
CA GLU A 226 -7.01 30.57 9.79
C GLU A 226 -5.53 30.48 9.38
N THR A 227 -4.63 30.72 10.33
CA THR A 227 -3.19 30.56 10.14
C THR A 227 -2.80 29.09 10.25
N ALA A 228 -2.12 28.56 9.22
CA ALA A 228 -1.59 27.20 9.29
C ALA A 228 -0.34 27.15 10.20
N PRO A 229 -0.18 26.12 11.03
CA PRO A 229 1.03 25.93 11.84
C PRO A 229 2.28 25.87 10.95
N GLY A 230 3.33 26.61 11.31
CA GLY A 230 4.64 26.51 10.65
C GLY A 230 4.80 27.23 9.31
N ARG A 231 3.81 28.02 8.85
CA ARG A 231 3.96 28.91 7.69
C ARG A 231 3.90 30.39 8.11
N SER A 232 4.80 31.21 7.59
CA SER A 232 4.56 32.66 7.55
C SER A 232 3.41 32.94 6.58
N ALA A 233 2.62 33.99 6.84
CA ALA A 233 1.43 34.33 6.08
C ALA A 233 1.69 34.66 4.58
N ASP A 234 2.94 34.70 4.15
CA ASP A 234 3.37 35.35 2.91
C ASP A 234 3.49 34.41 1.69
N HIS A 235 3.19 33.11 1.83
CA HIS A 235 3.44 32.11 0.78
C HIS A 235 2.20 31.32 0.34
N VAL A 236 1.09 32.00 0.12
CA VAL A 236 0.01 31.47 -0.74
C VAL A 236 0.28 31.99 -2.15
N VAL A 237 0.85 31.13 -3.00
CA VAL A 237 0.99 31.46 -4.43
C VAL A 237 -0.40 31.40 -5.05
N ALA A 238 -0.96 32.56 -5.37
CA ALA A 238 -2.22 32.64 -6.12
C ALA A 238 -2.07 31.86 -7.44
N PRO A 239 -3.15 31.21 -7.93
CA PRO A 239 -3.12 30.58 -9.25
C PRO A 239 -2.61 31.61 -10.26
N ARG A 240 -1.68 31.21 -11.14
CA ARG A 240 -1.25 32.07 -12.24
C ARG A 240 -2.46 32.35 -13.12
N THR A 241 -3.12 33.48 -12.91
CA THR A 241 -4.08 34.01 -13.87
C THR A 241 -3.26 34.35 -15.11
N THR A 242 -3.56 33.69 -16.22
CA THR A 242 -3.00 34.04 -17.54
C THR A 242 -3.61 35.36 -17.99
N ALA A 243 -3.15 36.45 -17.40
CA ALA A 243 -3.28 37.80 -17.88
C ALA A 243 -1.96 38.47 -17.46
N ASP A 244 -1.08 38.67 -18.44
CA ASP A 244 0.03 39.64 -18.49
C ASP A 244 1.28 39.06 -19.15
N GLY A 245 1.22 39.02 -20.50
CA GLY A 245 2.37 39.41 -21.31
C GLY A 245 2.44 40.94 -21.40
N PRO A 246 3.59 41.53 -21.76
CA PRO A 246 3.85 42.96 -21.51
C PRO A 246 3.05 43.83 -22.49
N ALA A 247 2.21 44.73 -21.95
CA ALA A 247 1.67 45.86 -22.68
C ALA A 247 2.12 47.16 -22.00
N GLU A 248 2.60 48.08 -22.82
CA GLU A 248 3.28 49.31 -22.48
C GLU A 248 2.41 50.28 -21.65
N ALA A 249 3.11 51.16 -20.92
CA ALA A 249 2.58 52.14 -19.99
C ALA A 249 1.59 53.13 -20.64
N LEU A 250 0.44 53.36 -19.97
CA LEU A 250 -0.33 54.58 -20.09
C LEU A 250 -0.70 55.08 -18.68
N GLU A 251 -0.19 56.26 -18.36
CA GLU A 251 -0.50 57.03 -17.15
C GLU A 251 -1.99 57.39 -17.09
N GLY A 252 -2.65 57.11 -15.97
CA GLY A 252 -4.03 57.50 -15.71
C GLY A 252 -4.42 57.21 -14.26
N GLU A 253 -5.03 58.21 -13.60
CA GLU A 253 -5.42 58.23 -12.18
C GLU A 253 -6.13 56.97 -11.67
N PRO A 254 -6.03 56.68 -10.36
CA PRO A 254 -6.64 55.48 -9.78
C PRO A 254 -8.17 55.64 -9.76
N PRO A 255 -8.95 54.73 -10.36
CA PRO A 255 -10.38 54.71 -10.12
C PRO A 255 -10.64 54.24 -8.70
N SER A 256 -11.17 55.15 -7.90
CA SER A 256 -11.82 54.90 -6.63
C SER A 256 -12.97 53.91 -6.80
N GLY A 257 -12.90 52.76 -6.12
CA GLY A 257 -14.02 51.84 -6.03
C GLY A 257 -13.62 50.51 -5.40
N ARG A 258 -14.08 50.27 -4.17
CA ARG A 258 -14.13 48.90 -3.62
C ARG A 258 -14.98 48.06 -4.59
N PRO A 259 -14.53 46.88 -5.07
CA PRO A 259 -15.40 46.00 -5.81
C PRO A 259 -16.47 45.45 -4.87
N ASP A 260 -17.72 45.57 -5.30
CA ASP A 260 -18.91 45.11 -4.60
C ASP A 260 -18.81 43.66 -4.14
N THR A 261 -19.31 43.43 -2.94
CA THR A 261 -19.73 42.12 -2.44
C THR A 261 -20.89 41.61 -3.29
N GLN A 262 -20.59 41.01 -4.44
CA GLN A 262 -21.54 40.17 -5.16
C GLN A 262 -20.93 38.78 -5.28
N ALA A 263 -21.49 37.84 -4.51
CA ALA A 263 -21.16 36.43 -4.61
C ALA A 263 -21.33 35.99 -6.07
N PRO A 264 -20.38 35.24 -6.66
CA PRO A 264 -20.54 34.74 -8.02
C PRO A 264 -21.81 33.88 -8.09
N SER A 265 -22.58 34.08 -9.15
CA SER A 265 -23.82 33.35 -9.44
C SER A 265 -23.62 31.84 -9.26
N GLY A 266 -24.54 31.22 -8.51
CA GLY A 266 -24.50 29.81 -8.10
C GLY A 266 -24.47 28.82 -9.27
N HIS A 267 -23.29 28.62 -9.83
CA HIS A 267 -22.96 27.39 -10.54
C HIS A 267 -22.47 26.40 -9.48
N PRO A 268 -23.27 25.39 -9.10
CA PRO A 268 -22.75 24.31 -8.28
C PRO A 268 -21.56 23.69 -9.01
N SER A 269 -20.51 23.37 -8.24
CA SER A 269 -19.45 22.49 -8.70
C SER A 269 -20.07 21.22 -9.29
N SER A 270 -19.42 20.56 -10.26
CA SER A 270 -19.89 19.27 -10.78
C SER A 270 -19.97 18.17 -9.70
N HIS A 271 -19.45 18.45 -8.50
CA HIS A 271 -19.57 17.64 -7.29
C HIS A 271 -20.81 17.95 -6.43
N ASP A 272 -21.51 19.07 -6.68
CA ASP A 272 -22.72 19.51 -5.96
C ASP A 272 -23.99 19.47 -6.84
N ALA A 273 -23.89 19.00 -8.08
CA ALA A 273 -25.06 18.72 -8.91
C ALA A 273 -25.61 17.32 -8.55
N PRO A 274 -26.94 17.14 -8.38
CA PRO A 274 -27.50 15.80 -8.24
C PRO A 274 -27.20 15.03 -9.52
N GLN A 275 -26.29 14.05 -9.43
CA GLN A 275 -26.00 13.16 -10.55
C GLN A 275 -27.14 12.16 -10.67
N GLU A 276 -27.80 12.13 -11.81
CA GLU A 276 -28.46 10.90 -12.26
C GLU A 276 -27.35 9.88 -12.48
N THR A 277 -27.08 9.06 -11.47
CA THR A 277 -26.23 7.88 -11.63
C THR A 277 -26.84 7.01 -12.72
N SER A 278 -26.03 6.50 -13.63
CA SER A 278 -26.46 5.54 -14.65
C SER A 278 -27.38 4.50 -14.02
N ALA A 279 -28.64 4.44 -14.46
CA ALA A 279 -29.57 3.41 -14.03
C ALA A 279 -28.91 2.05 -14.29
N SER A 280 -28.92 1.18 -13.27
CA SER A 280 -28.46 -0.19 -13.40
C SER A 280 -29.28 -0.89 -14.49
N ASP A 281 -28.66 -1.77 -15.27
CA ASP A 281 -29.33 -2.62 -16.23
C ASP A 281 -30.51 -3.34 -15.56
N ASP A 282 -31.73 -3.19 -16.08
CA ASP A 282 -32.94 -3.84 -15.54
C ASP A 282 -32.81 -5.37 -15.53
N GLN A 283 -31.90 -5.93 -16.34
CA GLN A 283 -31.61 -7.36 -16.37
C GLN A 283 -30.59 -7.80 -15.30
N HIS A 284 -29.88 -6.88 -14.65
CA HIS A 284 -28.88 -7.13 -13.60
C HIS A 284 -28.85 -5.98 -12.56
N PRO A 285 -29.83 -5.91 -11.64
CA PRO A 285 -29.86 -4.88 -10.61
C PRO A 285 -28.72 -5.09 -9.60
N ALA A 286 -27.84 -4.08 -9.46
CA ALA A 286 -26.74 -4.06 -8.49
C ALA A 286 -27.21 -3.59 -7.10
N GLY A 287 -28.33 -4.14 -6.62
CA GLY A 287 -28.85 -3.89 -5.28
C GLY A 287 -28.55 -5.07 -4.34
N PRO A 288 -28.44 -4.85 -3.02
CA PRO A 288 -28.29 -5.94 -2.06
C PRO A 288 -29.54 -6.82 -2.08
N ILE A 289 -29.36 -8.12 -2.34
CA ILE A 289 -30.42 -9.12 -2.18
C ILE A 289 -30.58 -9.32 -0.67
N ALA A 290 -31.56 -8.63 -0.09
CA ALA A 290 -32.07 -8.95 1.23
C ALA A 290 -33.00 -10.16 1.07
N GLU A 291 -32.51 -11.36 1.38
CA GLU A 291 -33.38 -12.48 1.75
C GLU A 291 -33.70 -12.33 3.25
N GLU A 292 -34.82 -11.68 3.56
CA GLU A 292 -35.62 -12.00 4.74
C GLU A 292 -36.96 -12.54 4.24
N GLY A 293 -37.26 -13.77 4.64
CA GLY A 293 -38.27 -14.62 4.03
C GLY A 293 -39.71 -14.42 4.52
N GLU A 294 -40.58 -15.11 3.79
CA GLU A 294 -41.77 -15.83 4.29
C GLU A 294 -41.90 -17.13 3.49
#